data_AF-A8UEV2-F1
#
_entry.id   AF-A8UEV2-F1
#
_cell.length_a   1.000
_cell.length_b   1.000
_cell.length_c   1.000
_cell.angle_alpha   90.00
_cell.angle_beta   90.00
_cell.angle_gamma   90.00
#
_symmetry.space_group_name_H-M   'P 1'
#
loop_
_entity.id
_entity.type
_entity.pdbx_description
1 polymer ?
#
loop_
_entity_poly.entity_id
_entity_poly.type
_entity_poly.pdbx_seq_one_letter_code
_entity_poly.pdbx_strand_id
1 'polypeptide(L)'
;SAFKQLDTIYGTWRKPSQKKNNYNLPMPMMGNSDLSRLLKSEEIQSAIRAPKKNKTRRILKKNPLKNAAAMAKLNPYANVQKKLAVMEEKRRKEAKQRVIDQRRGIATADVTGAKGGKARARRTVAAKKEKKAAPKK
;
A
#
# COMPACT_ATOMS: atom_id res chain seq x y z
N SER A 1 43.25 -39.33 47.61
CA SER A 1 42.98 -38.09 46.84
C SER A 1 41.66 -37.52 47.32
N ALA A 2 41.60 -36.21 47.55
CA ALA A 2 40.39 -35.50 47.96
C ALA A 2 39.21 -35.79 47.02
N PHE A 3 39.47 -35.90 45.71
CA PHE A 3 38.43 -36.18 44.71
C PHE A 3 37.71 -37.52 44.94
N LYS A 4 38.42 -38.56 45.41
CA LYS A 4 37.83 -39.87 45.71
C LYS A 4 36.89 -39.83 46.92
N GLN A 5 37.07 -38.88 47.84
CA GLN A 5 36.22 -38.77 49.04
C GLN A 5 34.84 -38.16 48.73
N LEU A 6 34.66 -37.48 47.58
CA LEU A 6 33.39 -36.85 47.21
C LEU A 6 32.27 -37.88 47.10
N ASP A 7 32.51 -39.03 46.46
CA ASP A 7 31.53 -40.11 46.33
C ASP A 7 31.13 -40.69 47.69
N THR A 8 32.05 -40.74 48.66
CA THR A 8 31.73 -41.19 50.03
C THR A 8 30.88 -40.17 50.78
N ILE A 9 31.16 -38.87 50.59
CA ILE A 9 30.46 -37.78 51.28
C ILE A 9 29.07 -37.54 50.72
N TYR A 10 28.89 -37.60 49.40
CA TYR A 10 27.63 -37.26 48.74
C TYR A 10 26.88 -38.47 48.20
N GLY A 11 27.58 -39.56 47.89
CA GLY A 11 27.00 -40.68 47.15
C GLY A 11 26.94 -40.41 45.65
N THR A 12 26.13 -41.22 44.97
CA THR A 12 25.80 -41.09 43.54
C THR A 12 24.29 -41.32 43.40
N TRP A 13 23.70 -41.10 42.22
CA TRP A 13 22.28 -41.42 42.01
C TRP A 13 21.93 -42.91 42.22
N ARG A 14 22.92 -43.81 42.27
CA ARG A 14 22.74 -45.25 42.52
C ARG A 14 23.08 -45.68 43.94
N LYS A 15 23.89 -44.92 44.68
CA LYS A 15 24.39 -45.27 46.01
C LYS A 15 24.20 -44.09 46.96
N PRO A 16 23.51 -44.26 48.10
CA PRO A 16 23.28 -43.16 49.04
C PRO A 16 24.59 -42.69 49.69
N SER A 17 24.56 -41.49 50.29
CA SER A 17 25.69 -40.97 51.04
C SER A 17 26.02 -41.84 52.26
N GLN A 18 27.31 -42.05 52.54
CA GLN A 18 27.76 -42.74 53.75
C GLN A 18 27.98 -41.79 54.94
N LYS A 19 28.18 -40.49 54.67
CA LYS A 19 28.47 -39.50 55.72
C LYS A 19 27.30 -38.58 56.05
N LYS A 20 26.44 -38.28 55.08
CA LYS A 20 25.28 -37.41 55.26
C LYS A 20 24.04 -38.27 55.49
N ASN A 21 23.43 -38.10 56.66
CA ASN A 21 22.24 -38.86 57.04
C ASN A 21 21.05 -38.48 56.16
N ASN A 22 20.34 -39.49 55.67
CA ASN A 22 19.13 -39.35 54.85
C ASN A 22 19.30 -38.42 53.63
N TYR A 23 20.49 -38.43 53.02
CA TYR A 23 20.82 -37.58 51.88
C TYR A 23 20.96 -38.42 50.59
N ASN A 24 20.31 -37.96 49.52
CA ASN A 24 20.50 -38.44 48.16
C ASN A 24 20.64 -37.27 47.19
N LEU A 25 21.34 -37.49 46.07
CA LEU A 25 21.47 -36.46 45.05
C LEU A 25 20.11 -36.19 44.39
N PRO A 26 19.79 -34.93 44.07
CA PRO A 26 18.59 -34.61 43.29
C PRO A 26 18.70 -35.28 41.92
N MET A 27 17.65 -36.00 41.52
CA MET A 27 17.56 -36.54 40.17
C MET A 27 17.22 -35.43 39.19
N PRO A 28 17.96 -35.30 38.07
CA PRO A 28 17.60 -34.35 37.04
C PRO A 28 16.23 -34.72 36.46
N MET A 29 15.36 -33.73 36.29
CA MET A 29 14.01 -33.95 35.72
C MET A 29 14.08 -34.38 34.24
N MET A 30 15.16 -34.03 33.54
CA MET A 30 15.39 -34.40 32.14
C MET A 30 16.66 -35.25 32.05
N GLY A 31 16.57 -36.39 31.35
CA GLY A 31 17.75 -37.22 31.08
C GLY A 31 18.75 -36.54 30.14
N ASN A 32 18.26 -35.80 29.15
CA ASN A 32 19.05 -34.96 28.26
C ASN A 32 18.60 -33.50 28.42
N SER A 33 19.53 -32.61 28.77
CA SER A 33 19.27 -31.17 28.88
C SER A 33 19.35 -30.42 27.54
N ASP A 34 19.92 -31.04 26.51
CA ASP A 34 20.02 -30.43 25.19
C ASP A 34 18.71 -30.53 24.41
N LEU A 35 17.87 -29.52 24.62
CA LEU A 35 16.61 -29.35 23.91
C LEU A 35 16.81 -29.15 22.40
N SER A 36 17.93 -28.59 21.96
CA SER A 36 18.17 -28.35 20.53
C SER A 36 18.37 -29.67 19.80
N ARG A 37 19.06 -30.63 20.41
CA ARG A 37 19.19 -31.98 19.85
C ARG A 37 17.84 -32.70 19.81
N LEU A 38 17.07 -32.64 20.90
CA LEU A 38 15.76 -33.28 20.97
C LEU A 38 14.81 -32.70 19.91
N LEU A 39 14.71 -31.37 19.81
CA LEU A 39 13.82 -30.72 18.85
C LEU A 39 14.22 -30.99 17.39
N LYS A 40 15.50 -31.24 17.11
CA LYS A 40 15.98 -31.54 15.75
C LYS A 40 15.96 -33.04 15.41
N SER A 41 15.51 -33.89 16.32
CA SER A 41 15.47 -35.33 16.10
C SER A 41 14.39 -35.70 15.07
N GLU A 42 14.62 -36.77 14.31
CA GLU A 42 13.72 -37.18 13.23
C GLU A 42 12.37 -37.66 13.76
N GLU A 43 12.36 -38.27 14.93
CA GLU A 43 11.15 -38.75 15.61
C GLU A 43 10.21 -37.59 15.93
N ILE A 44 10.76 -36.45 16.36
CA ILE A 44 9.98 -35.25 16.67
C ILE A 44 9.62 -34.49 15.39
N GLN A 45 10.56 -34.33 14.46
CA GLN A 45 10.33 -33.58 13.22
C GLN A 45 9.33 -34.28 12.28
N SER A 46 9.28 -35.62 12.27
CA SER A 46 8.32 -36.39 11.47
C SER A 46 6.87 -36.25 11.98
N ALA A 47 6.69 -36.12 13.29
CA ALA A 47 5.37 -35.93 13.91
C ALA A 47 4.88 -34.46 13.86
N ILE A 48 5.80 -33.50 13.80
CA ILE A 48 5.47 -32.07 13.82
C ILE A 48 4.94 -31.60 12.45
N ARG A 49 3.90 -30.75 12.48
CA ARG A 49 3.39 -30.07 11.28
C ARG A 49 4.34 -28.96 10.83
N ALA A 50 4.42 -28.76 9.52
CA ALA A 50 5.20 -27.67 8.94
C ALA A 50 4.80 -26.29 9.54
N PRO A 51 5.78 -25.39 9.77
CA PRO A 51 5.51 -24.09 10.38
C PRO A 51 4.69 -23.20 9.44
N LYS A 52 3.66 -22.54 10.00
CA LYS A 52 2.86 -21.54 9.26
C LYS A 52 3.65 -20.24 9.13
N LYS A 53 4.05 -19.88 7.91
CA LYS A 53 4.86 -18.68 7.62
C LYS A 53 4.02 -17.44 7.24
N ASN A 54 2.78 -17.36 7.71
CA ASN A 54 1.87 -16.28 7.32
C ASN A 54 2.22 -14.98 8.04
N LYS A 55 3.14 -14.18 7.48
CA LYS A 55 3.46 -12.85 7.97
C LYS A 55 2.66 -11.79 7.20
N THR A 56 1.44 -11.50 7.65
CA THR A 56 0.66 -10.38 7.12
C THR A 56 1.20 -9.06 7.64
N ARG A 57 1.63 -8.18 6.73
CA ARG A 57 2.03 -6.82 7.12
C ARG A 57 0.79 -5.96 7.36
N ARG A 58 0.83 -5.11 8.39
CA ARG A 58 -0.24 -4.12 8.65
C ARG A 58 -0.25 -3.11 7.50
N ILE A 59 -1.36 -3.06 6.76
CA ILE A 59 -1.56 -2.08 5.69
C ILE A 59 -2.28 -0.86 6.30
N LEU A 60 -1.86 0.36 5.93
CA LEU A 60 -2.57 1.57 6.32
C LEU A 60 -3.96 1.61 5.68
N LYS A 61 -4.97 1.91 6.48
CA LYS A 61 -6.34 2.11 5.99
C LYS A 61 -6.46 3.46 5.28
N LYS A 62 -6.42 3.44 3.95
CA LYS A 62 -6.56 4.65 3.12
C LYS A 62 -8.04 5.05 3.04
N ASN A 63 -8.33 6.36 3.15
CA ASN A 63 -9.68 6.90 3.00
C ASN A 63 -10.13 6.83 1.52
N PRO A 64 -11.21 6.09 1.17
CA PRO A 64 -11.68 5.94 -0.21
C PRO A 64 -12.17 7.25 -0.85
N LEU A 65 -12.76 8.17 -0.07
CA LEU A 65 -13.26 9.44 -0.59
C LEU A 65 -12.12 10.32 -1.11
N LYS A 66 -10.94 10.23 -0.48
CA LYS A 66 -9.72 10.93 -0.88
C LYS A 66 -8.83 10.10 -1.82
N ASN A 67 -8.93 8.77 -1.80
CA ASN A 67 -8.09 7.87 -2.59
C ASN A 67 -8.91 7.08 -3.62
N ALA A 68 -8.77 7.45 -4.89
CA ALA A 68 -9.51 6.83 -5.99
C ALA A 68 -9.24 5.31 -6.15
N ALA A 69 -8.00 4.85 -5.92
CA ALA A 69 -7.67 3.42 -6.05
C ALA A 69 -8.33 2.59 -4.93
N ALA A 70 -8.37 3.12 -3.70
CA ALA A 70 -9.07 2.47 -2.59
C ALA A 70 -10.59 2.42 -2.83
N MET A 71 -11.16 3.51 -3.39
CA MET A 71 -12.57 3.53 -3.80
C MET A 71 -12.86 2.56 -4.94
N ALA A 72 -12.00 2.46 -5.94
CA ALA A 72 -12.16 1.53 -7.05
C ALA A 72 -12.12 0.07 -6.60
N LYS A 73 -11.26 -0.26 -5.62
CA LYS A 73 -11.22 -1.60 -5.02
C LYS A 73 -12.50 -1.94 -4.26
N LEU A 74 -13.09 -0.95 -3.59
CA LEU A 74 -14.32 -1.12 -2.81
C LEU A 74 -15.58 -1.12 -3.70
N ASN A 75 -15.65 -0.19 -4.65
CA ASN A 75 -16.74 -0.01 -5.59
C ASN A 75 -16.19 0.25 -7.01
N PRO A 76 -16.12 -0.79 -7.86
CA PRO A 76 -15.66 -0.65 -9.25
C PRO A 76 -16.49 0.31 -10.10
N TYR A 77 -17.80 0.42 -9.83
CA TYR A 77 -18.71 1.28 -10.56
C TYR A 77 -18.43 2.78 -10.35
N ALA A 78 -17.75 3.14 -9.25
CA ALA A 78 -17.34 4.52 -8.98
C ALA A 78 -16.44 5.08 -10.09
N ASN A 79 -15.68 4.23 -10.79
CA ASN A 79 -14.86 4.66 -11.94
C ASN A 79 -15.73 5.06 -13.14
N VAL A 80 -16.81 4.33 -13.40
CA VAL A 80 -17.76 4.63 -14.48
C VAL A 80 -18.50 5.92 -14.17
N GLN A 81 -19.03 6.06 -12.95
CA GLN A 81 -19.71 7.27 -12.51
C GLN A 81 -18.82 8.52 -12.64
N LYS A 82 -17.55 8.43 -12.21
CA LYS A 82 -16.58 9.53 -12.38
C LYS A 82 -16.35 9.89 -13.84
N LYS A 83 -16.23 8.90 -14.74
CA LYS A 83 -16.08 9.15 -16.18
C LYS A 83 -17.30 9.85 -16.76
N LEU A 84 -18.50 9.38 -16.43
CA LEU A 84 -19.75 9.98 -16.88
C LEU A 84 -19.89 11.43 -16.40
N ALA A 85 -19.59 11.70 -15.13
CA ALA A 85 -19.62 13.04 -14.56
C ALA A 85 -18.67 14.01 -15.29
N VAL A 86 -17.44 13.57 -15.59
CA VAL A 86 -16.46 14.39 -16.34
C VAL A 86 -16.94 14.68 -17.76
N MET A 87 -17.55 13.70 -18.43
CA MET A 87 -18.09 13.90 -19.78
C MET A 87 -19.25 14.89 -19.79
N GLU A 88 -20.14 14.80 -18.79
CA GLU A 88 -21.26 15.73 -18.63
C GLU A 88 -20.78 17.16 -18.30
N GLU A 89 -19.78 17.30 -17.42
CA GLU A 89 -19.20 18.60 -17.08
C GLU A 89 -18.61 19.29 -18.31
N LYS A 90 -17.91 18.55 -19.18
CA LYS A 90 -17.39 19.06 -20.46
C LYS A 90 -18.52 19.57 -21.35
N ARG A 91 -19.59 18.80 -21.53
CA ARG A 91 -20.77 19.20 -22.31
C ARG A 91 -21.40 20.48 -21.76
N ARG A 92 -21.56 20.59 -20.44
CA ARG A 92 -22.09 21.80 -19.78
C ARG A 92 -21.19 23.02 -19.98
N LYS A 93 -19.86 22.85 -19.88
CA LYS A 93 -18.89 23.93 -20.13
C LYS A 93 -18.93 24.41 -21.58
N GLU A 94 -18.99 23.50 -22.54
CA GLU A 94 -19.10 23.80 -23.96
C GLU A 94 -20.40 24.54 -24.28
N ALA A 95 -21.54 24.07 -23.77
CA ALA A 95 -22.83 24.73 -23.94
C ALA A 95 -22.82 26.15 -23.36
N LYS A 96 -22.28 26.34 -22.14
CA LYS A 96 -22.13 27.66 -21.52
C LYS A 96 -21.22 28.57 -22.36
N GLN A 97 -20.13 28.04 -22.89
CA GLN A 97 -19.20 28.78 -23.73
C GLN A 97 -19.86 29.24 -25.05
N ARG A 98 -20.67 28.38 -25.68
CA ARG A 98 -21.45 28.73 -26.89
C ARG A 98 -22.39 29.91 -26.62
N VAL A 99 -23.14 29.87 -25.51
CA VAL A 99 -24.03 30.97 -25.11
C VAL A 99 -23.25 32.27 -24.89
N ILE A 100 -22.08 32.20 -24.23
CA ILE A 100 -21.23 33.37 -24.00
C ILE A 100 -20.67 33.92 -25.32
N ASP A 101 -20.23 33.07 -26.23
CA ASP A 101 -19.64 33.49 -27.51
C ASP A 101 -20.70 34.09 -28.44
N GLN A 102 -21.93 33.55 -28.46
CA GLN A 102 -23.10 34.15 -29.12
C GLN A 102 -23.38 35.55 -28.57
N ARG A 103 -23.43 35.71 -27.23
CA ARG A 103 -23.64 37.01 -26.59
C ARG A 103 -22.53 38.02 -26.91
N ARG A 104 -21.30 37.54 -27.16
CA ARG A 104 -20.14 38.37 -27.49
C ARG A 104 -19.97 38.63 -28.99
N GLY A 105 -20.85 38.11 -29.84
CA GLY A 105 -20.78 38.27 -31.30
C GLY A 105 -19.56 37.59 -31.94
N ILE A 106 -18.97 36.59 -31.28
CA ILE A 106 -17.84 35.84 -31.81
C ILE A 106 -18.40 34.63 -32.56
N ALA A 107 -18.16 34.54 -33.87
CA ALA A 107 -18.54 33.38 -34.67
C ALA A 107 -17.85 32.12 -34.11
N THR A 108 -18.64 31.19 -33.59
CA THR A 108 -18.14 29.87 -33.19
C THR A 108 -18.25 28.97 -34.42
N ALA A 109 -17.12 28.58 -35.00
CA ALA A 109 -17.12 27.59 -36.07
C ALA A 109 -17.67 26.26 -35.52
N ASP A 110 -18.69 25.71 -36.16
CA ASP A 110 -19.24 24.40 -35.81
C ASP A 110 -18.18 23.33 -36.03
N VAL A 111 -17.60 22.86 -34.92
CA VAL A 111 -16.59 21.79 -34.94
C VAL A 111 -17.29 20.43 -34.97
N THR A 112 -18.20 20.22 -35.92
CA THR A 112 -18.63 18.88 -36.30
C THR A 112 -17.54 18.27 -37.19
N GLY A 113 -16.45 17.77 -36.58
CA GLY A 113 -15.50 16.89 -37.27
C GLY A 113 -14.01 17.20 -37.20
N ALA A 114 -13.51 18.10 -36.35
CA ALA A 114 -12.05 18.31 -36.26
C ALA A 114 -11.41 17.46 -35.15
N LYS A 115 -10.84 16.33 -35.54
CA LYS A 115 -9.72 15.71 -34.80
C LYS A 115 -8.56 16.71 -34.76
N GLY A 116 -7.98 16.91 -33.60
CA GLY A 116 -6.69 17.59 -33.44
C GLY A 116 -6.81 19.10 -33.24
N GLY A 117 -6.15 19.58 -32.19
CA GLY A 117 -6.35 20.92 -31.66
C GLY A 117 -5.95 22.03 -32.63
N LYS A 118 -6.49 23.23 -32.37
CA LYS A 118 -5.86 24.51 -32.72
C LYS A 118 -6.30 25.56 -31.71
N ALA A 119 -5.30 26.17 -31.09
CA ALA A 119 -5.43 27.26 -30.15
C ALA A 119 -6.21 28.44 -30.76
N ARG A 120 -7.03 29.11 -29.94
CA ARG A 120 -7.79 30.31 -30.32
C ARG A 120 -6.88 31.38 -30.93
N ALA A 121 -7.28 31.94 -32.08
CA ALA A 121 -6.67 33.13 -32.65
C ALA A 121 -6.85 34.35 -31.71
N ARG A 122 -5.78 35.11 -31.48
CA ARG A 122 -5.78 36.37 -30.74
C ARG A 122 -6.49 37.45 -31.57
N ARG A 123 -7.38 38.23 -30.93
CA ARG A 123 -8.00 39.44 -31.50
C ARG A 123 -6.91 40.47 -31.81
N THR A 124 -6.77 40.87 -33.08
CA THR A 124 -6.14 42.14 -33.46
C THR A 124 -7.24 43.08 -33.97
N VAL A 125 -7.56 44.12 -33.20
CA VAL A 125 -8.34 45.27 -33.69
C VAL A 125 -7.34 46.39 -33.97
N ALA A 126 -6.97 46.58 -35.25
CA ALA A 126 -6.33 47.79 -35.72
C ALA A 126 -7.40 48.68 -36.36
N ALA A 127 -7.70 49.79 -35.70
CA ALA A 127 -8.49 50.87 -36.26
C ALA A 127 -7.62 51.66 -37.26
N LYS A 128 -8.07 51.82 -38.50
CA LYS A 128 -7.68 52.96 -39.36
C LYS A 128 -8.92 53.46 -40.09
N LYS A 129 -9.46 54.57 -39.57
CA LYS A 129 -10.41 55.43 -40.28
C LYS A 129 -9.62 56.31 -41.26
N GLU A 130 -10.22 56.49 -42.42
CA GLU A 130 -9.76 57.19 -43.62
C GLU A 130 -9.38 58.66 -43.36
N LYS A 131 -8.30 59.14 -43.99
CA LYS A 131 -8.11 60.56 -44.32
C LYS A 131 -8.39 60.75 -45.81
N LYS A 132 -9.48 61.44 -46.14
CA LYS A 132 -9.78 61.94 -47.49
C LYS A 132 -8.77 63.06 -47.83
N ALA A 133 -8.07 62.91 -48.96
CA ALA A 133 -7.25 63.96 -49.55
C ALA A 133 -8.14 64.96 -50.30
N ALA A 134 -7.87 66.25 -50.12
CA ALA A 134 -8.50 67.35 -50.86
C ALA A 134 -7.84 67.53 -52.25
N PRO A 135 -8.57 68.02 -53.27
CA PRO A 135 -8.05 68.15 -54.62
C PRO A 135 -7.40 69.52 -54.84
N LYS A 136 -6.25 69.59 -55.53
CA LYS A 136 -5.80 70.78 -56.24
C LYS A 136 -5.10 70.39 -57.55
N LYS A 137 -5.26 71.29 -58.52
CA LYS A 137 -4.86 71.26 -59.93
C LYS A 137 -3.42 70.82 -60.18
#